data_AF-A0AAE9J007-F1
#
_entry.id   AF-A0AAE9J007-F1
#
_cell.length_a   1.000
_cell.length_b   1.000
_cell.length_c   1.000
_cell.angle_alpha   90.00
_cell.angle_beta   90.00
_cell.angle_gamma   90.00
#
_symmetry.space_group_name_H-M   'P 1'
#
loop_
_entity.id
_entity.type
_entity.pdbx_description
1 polymer ?
#
loop_
_entity_poly.entity_id
_entity_poly.type
_entity_poly.pdbx_seq_one_letter_code
_entity_poly.pdbx_strand_id
1 'polypeptide(L)'
;MRAKKRQEAAALKSISAITGTSREENLFDADETWQTDEEKKERNKKKKVLKAKEKARKGTVGKVSYVDKDYNPKLEARKAETFEDKVEKAVQAAGVHAAEERQKEIELDPSKFLELNNNDLTQVSSDFVEKMDQFDEEASKVINEAFKDDDVIADFEAQKEGVKEKERVKDIDLNLAGWGSWVGPGMTEKKRRRNFVVKAKEKKRKDGERNGLIIAESMTAKEGIGKIQPRSLPFPYSRVEDYEAVLKQPLGLEWNMEKMRDELCKPAVVVEAGRAIRPINKKHLLGE
;
A
#
# COMPACT_ATOMS: atom_id res chain seq x y z
N MET A 1 -9.96 -41.16 -58.01
CA MET A 1 -10.29 -40.62 -56.67
C MET A 1 -9.18 -39.76 -56.02
N ARG A 2 -7.90 -39.82 -56.42
CA ARG A 2 -6.84 -38.94 -55.86
C ARG A 2 -6.61 -37.61 -56.62
N ALA A 3 -7.02 -37.52 -57.88
CA ALA A 3 -6.87 -36.30 -58.69
C ALA A 3 -7.98 -35.26 -58.40
N LYS A 4 -9.23 -35.70 -58.24
CA LYS A 4 -10.36 -34.82 -57.86
C LYS A 4 -10.17 -34.17 -56.48
N LYS A 5 -9.65 -34.93 -55.50
CA LYS A 5 -9.35 -34.44 -54.15
C LYS A 5 -8.24 -33.38 -54.09
N ARG A 6 -7.33 -33.35 -55.08
CA ARG A 6 -6.29 -32.32 -55.20
C ARG A 6 -6.80 -31.04 -55.87
N GLN A 7 -7.73 -31.17 -56.82
CA GLN A 7 -8.38 -30.01 -57.45
C GLN A 7 -9.40 -29.34 -56.51
N GLU A 8 -10.12 -30.13 -55.71
CA GLU A 8 -10.99 -29.60 -54.63
C GLU A 8 -10.18 -28.89 -53.53
N ALA A 9 -9.03 -29.43 -53.13
CA ALA A 9 -8.15 -28.78 -52.16
C ALA A 9 -7.44 -27.52 -52.71
N ALA A 10 -7.27 -27.41 -54.03
CA ALA A 10 -6.73 -26.20 -54.68
C ALA A 10 -7.82 -25.13 -54.85
N ALA A 11 -9.05 -25.52 -55.21
CA ALA A 11 -10.20 -24.62 -55.29
C ALA A 11 -10.60 -24.05 -53.90
N LEU A 12 -10.52 -24.86 -52.85
CA LEU A 12 -10.75 -24.41 -51.47
C LEU A 12 -9.63 -23.49 -50.95
N LYS A 13 -8.43 -23.51 -51.55
CA LYS A 13 -7.32 -22.59 -51.23
C LYS A 13 -7.30 -21.31 -52.07
N SER A 14 -8.00 -21.29 -53.21
CA SER A 14 -8.12 -20.10 -54.06
C SER A 14 -9.37 -19.26 -53.78
N ILE A 15 -10.39 -19.82 -53.12
CA ILE A 15 -11.59 -19.08 -52.71
C ILE A 15 -11.39 -18.30 -51.40
N SER A 16 -10.37 -18.62 -50.60
CA SER A 16 -10.03 -17.88 -49.36
C SER A 16 -9.08 -16.69 -49.56
N ALA A 17 -8.88 -16.23 -50.81
CA ALA A 17 -7.92 -15.16 -51.14
C ALA A 17 -8.58 -13.88 -51.69
N ILE A 18 -9.92 -13.78 -51.72
CA ILE A 18 -10.65 -12.61 -52.27
C ILE A 18 -11.70 -12.05 -51.28
N THR A 19 -11.60 -12.36 -49.99
CA THR A 19 -12.28 -11.58 -48.95
C THR A 19 -11.22 -10.99 -48.05
N GLY A 20 -10.91 -9.71 -48.27
CA GLY A 20 -10.14 -8.93 -47.32
C GLY A 20 -10.83 -9.03 -45.97
N THR A 21 -10.19 -9.69 -45.02
CA THR A 21 -10.54 -9.63 -43.60
C THR A 21 -10.54 -8.16 -43.22
N SER A 22 -11.73 -7.58 -43.12
CA SER A 22 -11.95 -6.37 -42.34
C SER A 22 -11.39 -6.67 -40.96
N ARG A 23 -10.36 -5.91 -40.61
CA ARG A 23 -9.79 -5.88 -39.28
C ARG A 23 -10.90 -5.35 -38.37
N GLU A 24 -11.69 -6.24 -37.79
CA GLU A 24 -12.49 -5.90 -36.62
C GLU A 24 -11.47 -5.51 -35.56
N GLU A 25 -11.38 -4.21 -35.29
CA GLU A 25 -10.62 -3.72 -34.16
C GLU A 25 -11.31 -4.23 -32.90
N ASN A 26 -10.63 -5.13 -32.18
CA ASN A 26 -10.92 -5.36 -30.78
C ASN A 26 -10.73 -4.03 -30.06
N LEU A 27 -11.85 -3.41 -29.64
CA LEU A 27 -11.91 -2.09 -29.01
C LEU A 27 -11.11 -1.97 -27.69
N PHE A 28 -10.45 -3.03 -27.22
CA PHE A 28 -9.72 -3.05 -25.95
C PHE A 28 -8.40 -3.83 -25.94
N ASP A 29 -7.75 -4.10 -27.07
CA ASP A 29 -6.40 -4.72 -27.06
C ASP A 29 -5.45 -4.15 -28.15
N ALA A 30 -4.78 -3.04 -27.83
CA ALA A 30 -3.42 -2.64 -28.26
C ALA A 30 -3.06 -1.32 -27.55
N ASP A 31 -2.23 -1.37 -26.51
CA ASP A 31 -0.80 -1.03 -26.56
C ASP A 31 -0.49 0.48 -26.45
N GLU A 32 -0.48 1.01 -25.22
CA GLU A 32 0.44 2.09 -24.81
C GLU A 32 1.25 1.64 -23.60
N THR A 33 2.15 0.68 -23.81
CA THR A 33 3.33 0.56 -22.96
C THR A 33 4.48 1.23 -23.69
N TRP A 34 5.02 2.29 -23.09
CA TRP A 34 6.18 3.04 -23.57
C TRP A 34 7.46 2.20 -23.48
N GLN A 35 7.54 1.09 -24.21
CA GLN A 35 8.81 0.39 -24.43
C GLN A 35 9.48 0.97 -25.66
N THR A 36 10.57 1.70 -25.44
CA THR A 36 11.42 2.26 -26.49
C THR A 36 11.95 1.14 -27.41
N ASP A 37 12.21 1.45 -28.67
CA ASP A 37 12.78 0.48 -29.62
C ASP A 37 14.13 -0.10 -29.15
N GLU A 38 14.81 0.61 -28.24
CA GLU A 38 16.01 0.15 -27.56
C GLU A 38 15.73 -1.00 -26.58
N GLU A 39 14.65 -0.93 -25.80
CA GLU A 39 14.24 -2.02 -24.90
C GLU A 39 13.84 -3.29 -25.67
N LYS A 40 13.15 -3.14 -26.80
CA LYS A 40 12.83 -4.27 -27.69
C LYS A 40 14.09 -4.91 -28.26
N LYS A 41 15.09 -4.12 -28.65
CA LYS A 41 16.41 -4.61 -29.11
C LYS A 41 17.16 -5.32 -27.99
N GLU A 42 17.19 -4.78 -26.78
CA GLU A 42 17.84 -5.39 -25.62
C GLU A 42 17.18 -6.71 -25.21
N ARG A 43 15.84 -6.77 -25.21
CA ARG A 43 15.10 -8.02 -24.97
C ARG A 43 15.42 -9.10 -26.01
N ASN A 44 15.52 -8.72 -27.28
CA ASN A 44 15.89 -9.64 -28.36
C ASN A 44 17.36 -10.10 -28.26
N LYS A 45 18.29 -9.22 -27.86
CA LYS A 45 19.68 -9.60 -27.56
C LYS A 45 19.72 -10.59 -26.38
N LYS A 46 19.04 -10.31 -25.27
CA LYS A 46 18.94 -11.22 -24.11
C LYS A 46 18.39 -12.59 -24.51
N LYS A 47 17.37 -12.64 -25.36
CA LYS A 47 16.78 -13.90 -25.87
C LYS A 47 17.76 -14.69 -26.74
N LYS A 48 18.60 -14.02 -27.55
CA LYS A 48 19.68 -14.66 -28.32
C LYS A 48 20.78 -15.24 -27.43
N VAL A 49 21.20 -14.50 -26.40
CA VAL A 49 22.20 -14.94 -25.42
C VAL A 49 21.70 -16.18 -24.65
N LEU A 50 20.44 -16.17 -24.21
CA LEU A 50 19.82 -17.33 -23.56
C LEU A 50 19.79 -18.57 -24.47
N LYS A 51 19.40 -18.41 -25.74
CA LYS A 51 19.43 -19.51 -26.73
C LYS A 51 20.85 -20.03 -26.99
N ALA A 52 21.86 -19.16 -27.00
CA ALA A 52 23.26 -19.56 -27.15
C ALA A 52 23.75 -20.35 -25.92
N LYS A 53 23.39 -19.91 -24.71
CA LYS A 53 23.69 -20.59 -23.45
C LYS A 53 22.99 -21.96 -23.35
N GLU A 54 21.76 -22.06 -23.85
CA GLU A 54 21.02 -23.33 -23.91
C GLU A 54 21.64 -24.30 -24.93
N LYS A 55 22.09 -23.81 -26.09
CA LYS A 55 22.84 -24.63 -27.07
C LYS A 55 24.18 -25.10 -26.52
N ALA A 56 24.89 -24.26 -25.77
CA ALA A 56 26.14 -24.65 -25.10
C ALA A 56 25.91 -25.74 -24.03
N ARG A 57 24.77 -25.71 -23.34
CA ARG A 57 24.37 -26.76 -22.38
C ARG A 57 23.98 -28.09 -23.04
N LYS A 58 23.51 -28.08 -24.30
CA LYS A 58 23.12 -29.29 -25.04
C LYS A 58 24.32 -30.10 -25.60
N GLY A 59 25.56 -29.64 -25.38
CA GLY A 59 26.79 -30.26 -25.89
C GLY A 59 27.61 -31.08 -24.89
N THR A 60 27.18 -31.25 -23.64
CA THR A 60 27.93 -32.01 -22.63
C THR A 60 27.15 -33.23 -22.14
N VAL A 61 26.85 -34.14 -23.06
CA VAL A 61 26.51 -35.53 -22.69
C VAL A 61 27.80 -36.32 -22.88
N GLY A 62 28.47 -36.67 -21.77
CA GLY A 62 29.60 -37.60 -21.80
C GLY A 62 30.97 -37.01 -21.39
N LYS A 63 31.08 -36.52 -20.16
CA LYS A 63 32.32 -36.69 -19.37
C LYS A 63 31.89 -37.09 -17.96
N VAL A 64 32.13 -38.35 -17.62
CA VAL A 64 31.96 -38.86 -16.25
C VAL A 64 33.05 -38.18 -15.41
N SER A 65 32.68 -37.26 -14.54
CA SER A 65 33.58 -36.71 -13.53
C SER A 65 33.77 -37.76 -12.45
N TYR A 66 35.01 -38.20 -12.25
CA TYR A 66 35.39 -39.00 -11.09
C TYR A 66 35.16 -38.13 -9.84
N VAL A 67 34.26 -38.55 -8.96
CA VAL A 67 34.01 -37.91 -7.67
C VAL A 67 35.00 -38.50 -6.68
N ASP A 68 35.84 -37.65 -6.07
CA ASP A 68 36.80 -38.08 -5.05
C ASP A 68 36.09 -38.82 -3.91
N LYS A 69 36.71 -39.88 -3.39
CA LYS A 69 36.11 -40.77 -2.38
C LYS A 69 35.79 -40.07 -1.05
N ASP A 70 36.38 -38.90 -0.82
CA ASP A 70 36.17 -38.07 0.38
C ASP A 70 35.19 -36.91 0.14
N TYR A 71 34.50 -36.89 -1.01
CA TYR A 71 33.50 -35.85 -1.32
C TYR A 71 32.23 -36.04 -0.49
N ASN A 72 32.00 -35.13 0.47
CA ASN A 72 30.76 -35.11 1.25
C ASN A 72 29.80 -34.03 0.74
N PRO A 73 28.77 -34.39 -0.06
CA PRO A 73 27.88 -33.43 -0.72
C PRO A 73 27.09 -32.55 0.25
N LYS A 74 26.89 -32.99 1.51
CA LYS A 74 26.17 -32.22 2.52
C LYS A 74 26.96 -31.03 3.07
N LEU A 75 28.29 -31.12 3.11
CA LEU A 75 29.15 -30.02 3.55
C LEU A 75 29.33 -28.97 2.45
N GLU A 76 29.45 -29.40 1.20
CA GLU A 76 29.51 -28.51 0.02
C GLU A 76 28.18 -27.75 -0.18
N ALA A 77 27.03 -28.42 0.00
CA ALA A 77 25.73 -27.76 -0.07
C ALA A 77 25.52 -26.71 1.04
N ARG A 78 26.20 -26.85 2.18
CA ARG A 78 26.22 -25.84 3.25
C ARG A 78 27.20 -24.69 2.98
N LYS A 79 28.24 -24.93 2.18
CA LYS A 79 29.21 -23.91 1.73
C LYS A 79 28.74 -23.15 0.50
N ALA A 80 27.78 -23.69 -0.24
CA ALA A 80 27.16 -23.01 -1.36
C ALA A 80 26.31 -21.83 -0.85
N GLU A 81 26.81 -20.61 -1.06
CA GLU A 81 26.08 -19.37 -0.81
C GLU A 81 24.65 -19.48 -1.40
N THR A 82 23.65 -19.27 -0.54
CA THR A 82 22.26 -19.34 -0.96
C THR A 82 21.96 -18.20 -1.94
N PHE A 83 20.89 -18.33 -2.71
CA PHE A 83 20.50 -17.27 -3.66
C PHE A 83 20.23 -15.95 -2.93
N GLU A 84 19.71 -16.02 -1.70
CA GLU A 84 19.46 -14.89 -0.82
C GLU A 84 20.78 -14.20 -0.41
N ASP A 85 21.79 -14.96 0.02
CA ASP A 85 23.12 -14.41 0.36
C ASP A 85 23.78 -13.70 -0.83
N LYS A 86 23.60 -14.21 -2.04
CA LYS A 86 24.13 -13.58 -3.27
C LYS A 86 23.39 -12.31 -3.64
N VAL A 87 22.09 -12.27 -3.38
CA VAL A 87 21.27 -11.07 -3.58
C VAL A 87 21.66 -10.01 -2.55
N GLU A 88 21.82 -10.36 -1.27
CA GLU A 88 22.26 -9.43 -0.22
C GLU A 88 23.65 -8.87 -0.50
N LYS A 89 24.61 -9.71 -0.91
CA LYS A 89 25.96 -9.26 -1.28
C LYS A 89 25.97 -8.35 -2.51
N ALA A 90 25.06 -8.56 -3.47
CA ALA A 90 24.89 -7.69 -4.62
C ALA A 90 24.20 -6.36 -4.25
N VAL A 91 23.25 -6.37 -3.31
CA VAL A 91 22.56 -5.18 -2.79
C VAL A 91 23.52 -4.33 -1.94
N GLN A 92 24.38 -4.96 -1.14
CA GLN A 92 25.46 -4.30 -0.40
C GLN A 92 26.51 -3.69 -1.34
N ALA A 93 26.94 -4.42 -2.39
CA ALA A 93 27.85 -3.90 -3.40
C ALA A 93 27.24 -2.75 -4.24
N ALA A 94 25.91 -2.73 -4.39
CA ALA A 94 25.17 -1.65 -5.04
C ALA A 94 24.92 -0.43 -4.14
N GLY A 95 25.33 -0.47 -2.86
CA GLY A 95 25.26 0.67 -1.95
C GLY A 95 23.84 1.09 -1.53
N VAL A 96 22.83 0.24 -1.73
CA VAL A 96 21.42 0.55 -1.39
C VAL A 96 21.25 0.72 0.12
N HIS A 97 21.94 -0.08 0.92
CA HIS A 97 21.95 0.06 2.38
C HIS A 97 22.72 1.29 2.87
N ALA A 98 23.59 1.91 2.07
CA ALA A 98 24.28 3.13 2.48
C ALA A 98 23.32 4.35 2.54
N ALA A 99 22.23 4.33 1.78
CA ALA A 99 21.16 5.32 1.87
C ALA A 99 20.25 5.05 3.09
N GLU A 100 19.93 3.78 3.37
CA GLU A 100 19.19 3.39 4.58
C GLU A 100 20.00 3.62 5.86
N GLU A 101 21.32 3.42 5.84
CA GLU A 101 22.22 3.70 6.98
C GLU A 101 22.32 5.20 7.23
N ARG A 102 22.44 6.03 6.18
CA ARG A 102 22.34 7.49 6.33
C ARG A 102 20.98 7.93 6.86
N GLN A 103 19.90 7.24 6.47
CA GLN A 103 18.56 7.50 7.02
C GLN A 103 18.44 7.08 8.48
N LYS A 104 19.10 5.99 8.91
CA LYS A 104 19.19 5.57 10.32
C LYS A 104 20.12 6.46 11.15
N GLU A 105 21.16 7.04 10.55
CA GLU A 105 21.98 8.08 11.17
C GLU A 105 21.22 9.42 11.32
N ILE A 106 20.20 9.64 10.48
CA ILE A 106 19.24 10.76 10.59
C ILE A 106 18.02 10.38 11.47
N GLU A 107 17.82 9.10 11.83
CA GLU A 107 16.88 8.69 12.87
C GLU A 107 17.46 9.09 14.24
N LEU A 108 17.21 10.36 14.56
CA LEU A 108 17.57 11.00 15.81
C LEU A 108 16.89 10.28 16.97
N ASP A 109 17.70 9.75 17.89
CA ASP A 109 17.22 9.26 19.19
C ASP A 109 16.42 10.39 19.87
N PRO A 110 15.15 10.16 20.25
CA PRO A 110 14.31 11.20 20.84
C PRO A 110 14.88 11.73 22.16
N SER A 111 15.61 10.90 22.89
CA SER A 111 16.33 11.27 24.11
C SER A 111 17.47 12.27 23.89
N LYS A 112 17.94 12.40 22.64
CA LYS A 112 19.04 13.29 22.24
C LYS A 112 18.58 14.55 21.53
N PHE A 113 17.27 14.72 21.32
CA PHE A 113 16.71 15.87 20.60
C PHE A 113 17.03 17.21 21.26
N LEU A 114 17.18 17.25 22.59
CA LEU A 114 17.54 18.46 23.34
C LEU A 114 19.04 18.79 23.30
N GLU A 115 19.89 17.88 22.82
CA GLU A 115 21.36 18.02 22.82
C GLU A 115 21.93 18.48 21.46
N LEU A 116 21.08 18.69 20.45
CA LEU A 116 21.54 18.94 19.08
C LEU A 116 21.71 20.44 18.80
N ASN A 117 22.95 20.81 18.44
CA ASN A 117 23.26 22.11 17.88
C ASN A 117 22.82 22.17 16.41
N ASN A 118 21.97 23.13 16.07
CA ASN A 118 21.39 23.32 14.74
C ASN A 118 22.31 24.10 13.78
N ASN A 119 23.44 23.52 13.37
CA ASN A 119 24.39 24.20 12.47
C ASN A 119 24.27 23.86 10.96
N ASP A 120 23.26 23.09 10.53
CA ASP A 120 23.21 22.53 9.17
C ASP A 120 22.04 23.05 8.29
N LEU A 121 21.79 24.37 8.27
CA LEU A 121 20.82 24.98 7.35
C LEU A 121 21.46 26.11 6.51
N THR A 122 21.79 25.83 5.24
CA THR A 122 22.73 26.64 4.43
C THR A 122 22.10 27.49 3.31
N GLN A 123 20.85 27.95 3.40
CA GLN A 123 20.20 28.68 2.29
C GLN A 123 19.36 29.91 2.66
N VAL A 124 19.72 30.65 3.70
CA VAL A 124 19.10 31.96 4.03
C VAL A 124 20.21 32.96 4.41
N SER A 125 19.98 34.25 4.21
CA SER A 125 20.99 35.32 4.43
C SER A 125 21.59 35.28 5.84
N SER A 126 22.92 35.24 5.93
CA SER A 126 23.71 35.07 7.16
C SER A 126 23.24 35.96 8.32
N ASP A 127 22.98 37.24 8.07
CA ASP A 127 22.74 38.20 9.16
C ASP A 127 21.32 38.12 9.77
N PHE A 128 20.37 37.58 9.01
CA PHE A 128 19.00 37.32 9.50
C PHE A 128 18.91 35.95 10.16
N VAL A 129 19.64 34.97 9.60
CA VAL A 129 19.80 33.63 10.16
C VAL A 129 20.54 33.69 11.49
N GLU A 130 21.67 34.38 11.60
CA GLU A 130 22.42 34.51 12.85
C GLU A 130 21.59 35.12 13.98
N LYS A 131 20.73 36.11 13.70
CA LYS A 131 19.84 36.69 14.73
C LYS A 131 18.69 35.77 15.11
N MET A 132 18.10 35.05 14.15
CA MET A 132 17.05 34.07 14.46
C MET A 132 17.64 32.85 15.18
N ASP A 133 18.78 32.34 14.72
CA ASP A 133 19.51 31.23 15.31
C ASP A 133 20.00 31.59 16.71
N GLN A 134 20.50 32.82 16.96
CA GLN A 134 20.84 33.24 18.31
C GLN A 134 19.62 33.30 19.23
N PHE A 135 18.47 33.77 18.72
CA PHE A 135 17.25 33.78 19.52
C PHE A 135 16.72 32.36 19.79
N ASP A 136 16.79 31.47 18.79
CA ASP A 136 16.36 30.07 18.90
C ASP A 136 17.34 29.23 19.74
N GLU A 137 18.64 29.52 19.68
CA GLU A 137 19.67 28.97 20.56
C GLU A 137 19.51 29.46 22.00
N GLU A 138 19.25 30.75 22.21
CA GLU A 138 18.99 31.29 23.54
C GLU A 138 17.70 30.70 24.12
N ALA A 139 16.64 30.60 23.31
CA ALA A 139 15.39 29.98 23.71
C ALA A 139 15.57 28.49 24.02
N SER A 140 16.27 27.72 23.18
CA SER A 140 16.56 26.31 23.43
C SER A 140 17.46 26.11 24.66
N LYS A 141 18.45 26.97 24.89
CA LYS A 141 19.28 26.94 26.11
C LYS A 141 18.45 27.22 27.36
N VAL A 142 17.53 28.19 27.31
CA VAL A 142 16.61 28.51 28.42
C VAL A 142 15.62 27.36 28.67
N ILE A 143 15.10 26.73 27.61
CA ILE A 143 14.24 25.55 27.70
C ILE A 143 15.02 24.38 28.31
N ASN A 144 16.22 24.10 27.81
CA ASN A 144 17.09 23.04 28.32
C ASN A 144 17.50 23.28 29.77
N GLU A 145 17.71 24.53 30.18
CA GLU A 145 17.98 24.90 31.58
C GLU A 145 16.73 24.73 32.44
N ALA A 146 15.56 25.15 31.96
CA ALA A 146 14.28 25.03 32.67
C ALA A 146 13.81 23.58 32.83
N PHE A 147 14.11 22.71 31.87
CA PHE A 147 13.77 21.28 31.88
C PHE A 147 14.97 20.37 32.20
N LYS A 148 16.10 20.92 32.65
CA LYS A 148 17.29 20.14 33.01
C LYS A 148 17.02 19.15 34.14
N ASP A 149 16.14 19.54 35.05
CA ASP A 149 15.78 18.78 36.24
C ASP A 149 14.50 17.94 36.05
N ASP A 150 13.78 18.10 34.93
CA ASP A 150 12.50 17.44 34.65
C ASP A 150 12.60 16.59 33.37
N ASP A 151 12.51 15.26 33.49
CA ASP A 151 12.58 14.34 32.36
C ASP A 151 11.22 14.26 31.63
N VAL A 152 10.90 15.36 30.95
CA VAL A 152 9.65 15.52 30.21
C VAL A 152 9.44 14.47 29.12
N ILE A 153 10.53 13.88 28.61
CA ILE A 153 10.49 12.88 27.55
C ILE A 153 10.07 11.53 28.13
N ALA A 154 10.69 11.09 29.23
CA ALA A 154 10.32 9.84 29.89
C ALA A 154 8.88 9.88 30.42
N ASP A 155 8.45 11.01 30.99
CA ASP A 155 7.07 11.19 31.45
C ASP A 155 6.07 11.12 30.29
N PHE A 156 6.41 11.71 29.14
CA PHE A 156 5.59 11.64 27.94
C PHE A 156 5.50 10.21 27.39
N GLU A 157 6.62 9.48 27.35
CA GLU A 157 6.66 8.08 26.93
C GLU A 157 5.83 7.19 27.86
N ALA A 158 5.96 7.38 29.17
CA ALA A 158 5.15 6.68 30.17
C ALA A 158 3.64 6.97 30.00
N GLN A 159 3.27 8.22 29.72
CA GLN A 159 1.88 8.57 29.40
C GLN A 159 1.41 7.90 28.09
N LYS A 160 2.26 7.89 27.06
CA LYS A 160 1.96 7.26 25.76
C LYS A 160 1.76 5.75 25.91
N GLU A 161 2.58 5.08 26.72
CA GLU A 161 2.42 3.68 27.07
C GLU A 161 1.14 3.43 27.86
N GLY A 162 0.85 4.26 28.87
CA GLY A 162 -0.38 4.17 29.64
C GLY A 162 -1.65 4.33 28.80
N VAL A 163 -1.64 5.22 27.79
CA VAL A 163 -2.75 5.34 26.81
C VAL A 163 -2.80 4.12 25.89
N LYS A 164 -1.64 3.63 25.42
CA LYS A 164 -1.54 2.43 24.57
C LYS A 164 -2.16 1.22 25.26
N GLU A 165 -1.88 1.02 26.54
CA GLU A 165 -2.44 -0.10 27.31
C GLU A 165 -3.96 0.03 27.52
N LYS A 166 -4.47 1.24 27.76
CA LYS A 166 -5.91 1.50 27.91
C LYS A 166 -6.68 1.24 26.62
N GLU A 167 -6.10 1.60 25.47
CA GLU A 167 -6.74 1.43 24.15
C GLU A 167 -6.54 0.04 23.53
N ARG A 168 -5.56 -0.74 24.01
CA ARG A 168 -5.35 -2.10 23.54
C ARG A 168 -6.61 -2.94 23.74
N VAL A 169 -7.05 -3.58 22.66
CA VAL A 169 -8.15 -4.56 22.71
C VAL A 169 -7.72 -5.69 23.65
N LYS A 170 -8.54 -5.96 24.66
CA LYS A 170 -8.26 -7.00 25.65
C LYS A 170 -8.51 -8.38 25.06
N ASP A 171 -7.71 -9.35 25.47
CA ASP A 171 -7.93 -10.76 25.14
C ASP A 171 -9.28 -11.21 25.68
N ILE A 172 -10.06 -11.88 24.83
CA ILE A 172 -11.39 -12.38 25.20
C ILE A 172 -11.20 -13.83 25.64
N ASP A 173 -11.43 -14.09 26.93
CA ASP A 173 -11.46 -15.46 27.47
C ASP A 173 -12.87 -16.05 27.27
N LEU A 174 -12.97 -17.06 26.41
CA LEU A 174 -14.20 -17.80 26.15
C LEU A 174 -14.31 -19.07 27.00
N ASN A 175 -13.43 -19.24 28.00
CA ASN A 175 -13.45 -20.40 28.87
C ASN A 175 -14.66 -20.38 29.82
N LEU A 176 -15.66 -21.22 29.52
CA LEU A 176 -16.78 -21.49 30.41
C LEU A 176 -16.33 -22.44 31.53
N ALA A 177 -16.57 -22.08 32.79
CA ALA A 177 -16.34 -22.98 33.92
C ALA A 177 -17.37 -24.13 33.89
N GLY A 178 -16.93 -25.33 33.53
CA GLY A 178 -17.78 -26.54 33.53
C GLY A 178 -17.74 -27.30 34.86
N TRP A 179 -18.48 -28.41 34.94
CA TRP A 179 -18.53 -29.31 36.11
C TRP A 179 -17.13 -29.79 36.59
N GLY A 180 -16.14 -29.81 35.69
CA GLY A 180 -14.75 -30.19 36.00
C GLY A 180 -13.90 -29.11 36.69
N SER A 181 -14.39 -27.87 36.86
CA SER A 181 -13.61 -26.78 37.47
C SER A 181 -13.58 -26.81 39.00
N TRP A 182 -14.29 -27.74 39.64
CA TRP A 182 -14.35 -27.90 41.10
C TRP A 182 -13.21 -28.76 41.67
N VAL A 183 -12.13 -28.95 40.93
CA VAL A 183 -10.95 -29.64 41.43
C VAL A 183 -10.35 -28.92 42.64
N GLY A 184 -9.98 -29.68 43.68
CA GLY A 184 -9.50 -29.15 44.95
C GLY A 184 -8.16 -28.38 44.87
N PRO A 185 -7.80 -27.64 45.95
CA PRO A 185 -6.56 -26.86 45.99
C PRO A 185 -5.34 -27.74 45.74
N GLY A 186 -4.59 -27.47 44.67
CA GLY A 186 -3.37 -28.19 44.28
C GLY A 186 -3.37 -28.78 42.87
N MET A 187 -4.54 -28.91 42.21
CA MET A 187 -4.61 -29.46 40.84
C MET A 187 -4.55 -28.35 39.77
N THR A 188 -3.60 -28.42 38.84
CA THR A 188 -3.36 -27.33 37.87
C THR A 188 -4.13 -27.50 36.56
N GLU A 189 -5.24 -26.77 36.42
CA GLU A 189 -6.07 -26.76 35.20
C GLU A 189 -5.54 -25.80 34.09
N LYS A 190 -4.36 -25.20 34.31
CA LYS A 190 -3.81 -24.07 33.53
C LYS A 190 -3.59 -24.35 32.04
N LYS A 191 -3.45 -25.61 31.61
CA LYS A 191 -3.17 -25.95 30.19
C LYS A 191 -4.41 -25.87 29.31
N ARG A 192 -5.60 -26.28 29.78
CA ARG A 192 -6.83 -26.27 28.97
C ARG A 192 -7.39 -24.86 28.79
N ARG A 193 -7.29 -24.01 29.81
CA ARG A 193 -7.82 -22.63 29.79
C ARG A 193 -7.17 -21.76 28.72
N ARG A 194 -5.87 -21.97 28.45
CA ARG A 194 -5.12 -21.21 27.42
C ARG A 194 -5.61 -21.41 26.00
N ASN A 195 -6.32 -22.51 25.70
CA ASN A 195 -6.81 -22.80 24.36
C ASN A 195 -8.10 -22.03 24.02
N PHE A 196 -8.79 -21.49 25.03
CA PHE A 196 -10.04 -20.76 24.88
C PHE A 196 -9.87 -19.23 24.97
N VAL A 197 -8.64 -18.76 25.19
CA VAL A 197 -8.30 -17.35 25.16
C VAL A 197 -8.04 -16.93 23.71
N VAL A 198 -8.95 -16.15 23.14
CA VAL A 198 -8.75 -15.52 21.84
C VAL A 198 -7.89 -14.29 22.06
N LYS A 199 -6.61 -14.39 21.68
CA LYS A 199 -5.69 -13.25 21.73
C LYS A 199 -6.16 -12.18 20.77
N ALA A 200 -6.28 -10.96 21.28
CA ALA A 200 -6.62 -9.81 20.46
C ALA A 200 -5.47 -9.52 19.49
N LYS A 201 -5.81 -9.23 18.23
CA LYS A 201 -4.81 -8.82 17.24
C LYS A 201 -4.27 -7.45 17.61
N GLU A 202 -2.94 -7.33 17.71
CA GLU A 202 -2.30 -6.04 17.89
C GLU A 202 -2.46 -5.21 16.62
N LYS A 203 -3.27 -4.15 16.70
CA LYS A 203 -3.40 -3.16 15.63
C LYS A 203 -2.21 -2.22 15.71
N LYS A 204 -1.50 -2.03 14.59
CA LYS A 204 -0.48 -0.99 14.48
C LYS A 204 -1.15 0.37 14.66
N ARG A 205 -0.71 1.12 15.67
CA ARG A 205 -1.22 2.48 15.93
C ARG A 205 -0.65 3.46 14.92
N LYS A 206 -1.39 4.54 14.66
CA LYS A 206 -0.97 5.61 13.74
C LYS A 206 0.19 6.45 14.28
N ASP A 207 0.34 6.52 15.59
CA ASP A 207 1.39 7.27 16.30
C ASP A 207 2.64 6.43 16.61
N GLY A 208 2.72 5.18 16.13
CA GLY A 208 3.80 4.26 16.47
C GLY A 208 5.18 4.69 15.93
N GLU A 209 5.22 5.28 14.74
CA GLU A 209 6.46 5.72 14.06
C GLU A 209 6.79 7.19 14.36
N ARG A 210 5.89 7.93 15.04
CA ARG A 210 6.02 9.38 15.28
C ARG A 210 6.33 9.66 16.74
N ASN A 211 7.42 10.38 16.97
CA ASN A 211 7.83 10.86 18.29
C ASN A 211 7.06 12.15 18.66
N GLY A 212 6.91 12.44 19.96
CA GLY A 212 6.26 13.68 20.44
C GLY A 212 4.74 13.80 20.22
N LEU A 213 4.08 12.75 19.72
CA LEU A 213 2.63 12.74 19.50
C LEU A 213 1.96 11.51 20.15
N ILE A 214 0.85 11.77 20.84
CA ILE A 214 -0.09 10.75 21.33
C ILE A 214 -1.40 10.97 20.59
N ILE A 215 -1.79 10.00 19.74
CA ILE A 215 -3.09 10.01 19.07
C ILE A 215 -4.01 9.06 19.83
N ALA A 216 -5.05 9.60 20.46
CA ALA A 216 -6.12 8.80 21.03
C ALA A 216 -6.91 8.11 19.91
N GLU A 217 -6.83 6.79 19.80
CA GLU A 217 -7.61 5.98 18.84
C GLU A 217 -8.93 5.48 19.42
N SER A 218 -9.19 5.73 20.71
CA SER A 218 -10.46 5.39 21.36
C SER A 218 -11.64 5.99 20.60
N MET A 219 -12.57 5.11 20.18
CA MET A 219 -13.77 5.50 19.44
C MET A 219 -14.79 6.18 20.37
N THR A 220 -14.53 7.43 20.77
CA THR A 220 -15.60 8.37 21.18
C THR A 220 -16.60 8.65 20.04
N ALA A 221 -16.31 8.13 18.84
CA ALA A 221 -17.16 8.14 17.67
C ALA A 221 -18.60 7.65 17.92
N LYS A 222 -18.87 6.79 18.90
CA LYS A 222 -20.25 6.29 19.11
C LYS A 222 -21.22 7.37 19.58
N GLU A 223 -20.75 8.38 20.31
CA GLU A 223 -21.63 9.37 20.95
C GLU A 223 -21.70 10.71 20.20
N GLY A 224 -20.64 11.08 19.48
CA GLY A 224 -20.57 12.32 18.69
C GLY A 224 -20.66 12.09 17.19
N ILE A 225 -19.51 12.02 16.54
CA ILE A 225 -19.35 12.01 15.07
C ILE A 225 -20.06 10.82 14.40
N GLY A 226 -20.07 9.64 15.01
CA GLY A 226 -20.68 8.44 14.45
C GLY A 226 -22.21 8.44 14.43
N LYS A 227 -22.87 9.41 15.06
CA LYS A 227 -24.32 9.66 14.86
C LYS A 227 -24.61 10.36 13.54
N ILE A 228 -23.68 11.23 13.12
CA ILE A 228 -23.81 12.06 11.92
C ILE A 228 -23.27 11.31 10.69
N GLN A 229 -22.22 10.51 10.89
CA GLN A 229 -21.64 9.70 9.81
C GLN A 229 -22.54 8.52 9.41
N PRO A 230 -22.66 8.21 8.11
CA PRO A 230 -23.40 7.04 7.66
C PRO A 230 -22.69 5.75 8.11
N ARG A 231 -23.48 4.76 8.54
CA ARG A 231 -22.94 3.44 8.96
C ARG A 231 -22.44 2.59 7.80
N SER A 232 -23.00 2.79 6.62
CA SER A 232 -22.71 2.05 5.39
C SER A 232 -22.84 2.97 4.19
N LEU A 233 -22.20 2.59 3.08
CA LEU A 233 -22.31 3.33 1.84
C LEU A 233 -23.73 3.29 1.29
N PRO A 234 -24.29 4.44 0.87
CA PRO A 234 -25.58 4.46 0.20
C PRO A 234 -25.45 3.98 -1.25
N PHE A 235 -26.46 3.27 -1.74
CA PHE A 235 -26.63 3.00 -3.17
C PHE A 235 -26.75 4.34 -3.93
N PRO A 236 -26.11 4.56 -5.10
CA PRO A 236 -25.46 3.61 -6.01
C PRO A 236 -23.94 3.44 -5.83
N TYR A 237 -23.34 3.99 -4.78
CA TYR A 237 -21.89 4.03 -4.64
C TYR A 237 -21.33 2.66 -4.21
N SER A 238 -20.20 2.28 -4.81
CA SER A 238 -19.48 1.05 -4.46
C SER A 238 -18.25 1.31 -3.58
N ARG A 239 -17.64 2.51 -3.69
CA ARG A 239 -16.45 2.90 -2.94
C ARG A 239 -16.76 4.09 -2.03
N VAL A 240 -16.03 4.17 -0.91
CA VAL A 240 -16.15 5.28 0.04
C VAL A 240 -15.65 6.58 -0.57
N GLU A 241 -14.56 6.51 -1.33
CA GLU A 241 -13.94 7.66 -1.98
C GLU A 241 -14.91 8.37 -2.94
N ASP A 242 -15.68 7.60 -3.71
CA ASP A 242 -16.67 8.13 -4.66
C ASP A 242 -17.78 8.89 -3.93
N TYR A 243 -18.29 8.31 -2.84
CA TYR A 243 -19.32 8.93 -2.01
C TYR A 243 -18.81 10.22 -1.36
N GLU A 244 -17.64 10.16 -0.73
CA GLU A 244 -17.03 11.33 -0.10
C GLU A 244 -16.69 12.42 -1.11
N ALA A 245 -16.26 12.06 -2.33
CA ALA A 245 -15.98 13.02 -3.38
C ALA A 245 -17.22 13.85 -3.75
N VAL A 246 -18.40 13.24 -3.79
CA VAL A 246 -19.66 13.93 -4.03
C VAL A 246 -20.03 14.85 -2.85
N LEU A 247 -19.82 14.40 -1.61
CA LEU A 247 -20.13 15.20 -0.42
C LEU A 247 -19.15 16.36 -0.16
N LYS A 248 -17.96 16.33 -0.75
CA LYS A 248 -16.95 17.40 -0.57
C LYS A 248 -17.44 18.78 -1.03
N GLN A 249 -18.39 18.84 -1.96
CA GLN A 249 -18.89 20.11 -2.49
C GLN A 249 -20.09 20.63 -1.66
N PRO A 250 -19.99 21.80 -1.01
CA PRO A 250 -21.13 22.41 -0.34
C PRO A 250 -22.13 22.96 -1.37
N LEU A 251 -23.43 22.97 -1.03
CA LEU A 251 -24.51 23.46 -1.90
C LEU A 251 -25.04 24.86 -1.49
N GLY A 252 -24.63 25.36 -0.32
CA GLY A 252 -25.12 26.64 0.23
C GLY A 252 -24.76 27.86 -0.60
N LEU A 253 -25.50 28.96 -0.40
CA LEU A 253 -25.25 30.25 -1.09
C LEU A 253 -24.01 30.96 -0.51
N GLU A 254 -23.65 30.59 0.73
CA GLU A 254 -22.49 31.11 1.45
C GLU A 254 -21.17 30.66 0.82
N TRP A 255 -21.17 29.51 0.14
CA TRP A 255 -19.98 28.92 -0.47
C TRP A 255 -19.98 28.97 -2.01
N ASN A 256 -21.14 29.17 -2.65
CA ASN A 256 -21.30 29.19 -4.11
C ASN A 256 -21.96 30.49 -4.57
N MET A 257 -21.66 30.93 -5.80
CA MET A 257 -22.43 32.01 -6.41
C MET A 257 -23.89 31.59 -6.67
N GLU A 258 -24.79 32.57 -6.68
CA GLU A 258 -26.24 32.36 -6.85
C GLU A 258 -26.57 31.46 -8.05
N LYS A 259 -26.00 31.75 -9.22
CA LYS A 259 -26.21 30.95 -10.44
C LYS A 259 -25.76 29.48 -10.28
N MET A 260 -24.61 29.23 -9.65
CA MET A 260 -24.14 27.85 -9.43
C MET A 260 -25.04 27.10 -8.45
N ARG A 261 -25.52 27.78 -7.40
CA ARG A 261 -26.47 27.18 -6.47
C ARG A 261 -27.75 26.77 -7.19
N ASP A 262 -28.29 27.64 -8.05
CA ASP A 262 -29.50 27.35 -8.82
C ASP A 262 -29.29 26.17 -9.78
N GLU A 263 -28.11 26.07 -10.40
CA GLU A 263 -27.74 24.95 -11.27
C GLU A 263 -27.56 23.64 -10.48
N LEU A 264 -26.86 23.66 -9.35
CA LEU A 264 -26.58 22.48 -8.52
C LEU A 264 -27.84 21.96 -7.80
N CYS A 265 -28.72 22.86 -7.35
CA CYS A 265 -29.97 22.52 -6.68
C CYS A 265 -31.13 22.28 -7.65
N LYS A 266 -30.90 22.32 -8.96
CA LYS A 266 -31.95 22.10 -9.96
C LYS A 266 -32.47 20.66 -9.88
N PRO A 267 -33.78 20.44 -9.69
CA PRO A 267 -34.32 19.08 -9.66
C PRO A 267 -34.28 18.44 -11.05
N ALA A 268 -34.16 17.11 -11.09
CA ALA A 268 -34.12 16.36 -12.35
C ALA A 268 -35.43 16.48 -13.16
N VAL A 269 -36.57 16.64 -12.49
CA VAL A 269 -37.88 16.79 -13.11
C VAL A 269 -38.51 18.09 -12.64
N VAL A 270 -38.83 18.96 -13.59
CA VAL A 270 -39.57 20.20 -13.37
C VAL A 270 -40.92 20.06 -14.06
N VAL A 271 -42.01 20.26 -13.33
CA VAL A 271 -43.39 20.22 -13.86
C VAL A 271 -43.93 21.64 -13.88
N GLU A 272 -44.49 22.04 -15.02
CA GLU A 272 -45.19 23.33 -15.14
C GLU A 272 -46.57 23.24 -14.50
N ALA A 273 -46.86 24.16 -13.58
CA ALA A 273 -48.19 24.24 -12.97
C ALA A 273 -49.25 24.62 -14.02
N GLY A 274 -50.42 23.99 -13.94
CA GLY A 274 -51.57 24.34 -14.79
C GLY A 274 -51.59 23.68 -16.17
N ARG A 275 -50.59 22.84 -16.53
CA ARG A 275 -50.58 22.10 -17.79
C ARG A 275 -50.68 20.59 -17.57
N ALA A 276 -51.61 19.94 -18.25
CA ALA A 276 -51.73 18.48 -18.22
C ALA A 276 -50.51 17.80 -18.86
N ILE A 277 -49.88 16.87 -18.14
CA ILE A 277 -48.74 16.08 -18.64
C ILE A 277 -49.27 15.06 -19.64
N ARG A 278 -48.98 15.28 -20.92
CA ARG A 278 -49.32 14.34 -21.98
C ARG A 278 -48.27 13.23 -22.04
N PRO A 279 -48.65 12.01 -22.46
CA PRO A 279 -47.67 10.95 -22.71
C PRO A 279 -46.68 11.40 -23.78
N ILE A 280 -45.47 10.84 -23.72
CA ILE A 280 -44.41 11.17 -24.66
C ILE A 280 -44.79 10.73 -26.07
N ASN A 281 -44.54 11.60 -27.06
CA ASN A 281 -44.79 11.27 -28.46
C ASN A 281 -43.71 10.29 -28.96
N LYS A 282 -44.09 9.38 -29.87
CA LYS A 282 -43.18 8.40 -30.47
C LYS A 282 -41.94 9.04 -31.13
N LYS A 283 -42.06 10.26 -31.66
CA LYS A 283 -40.94 11.01 -32.26
C LYS A 283 -39.85 11.34 -31.22
N HIS A 284 -40.24 11.84 -30.06
CA HIS A 284 -39.30 12.17 -28.97
C HIS A 284 -38.67 10.94 -28.33
N LEU A 285 -39.34 9.78 -28.37
CA LEU A 285 -38.77 8.51 -27.90
C LEU A 285 -37.63 7.99 -28.79
N LEU A 286 -37.70 8.25 -30.10
CA LEU A 286 -36.74 7.74 -31.08
C LEU A 286 -35.51 8.64 -31.28
N GLY A 287 -35.47 9.82 -30.65
CA GLY A 287 -34.33 10.73 -30.73
C GLY A 287 -34.10 11.37 -32.09
N GLU A 288 -35.13 11.38 -32.95
CA GLU A 288 -35.16 12.12 -34.23
C GLU A 288 -35.51 13.61 -34.04
#